data_AF-A0A8H6YTP8-F1
#
_entry.id   AF-A0A8H6YTP8-F1
#
_cell.length_a   1.000
_cell.length_b   1.000
_cell.length_c   1.000
_cell.angle_alpha   90.00
_cell.angle_beta   90.00
_cell.angle_gamma   90.00
#
_symmetry.space_group_name_H-M   'P 1'
#
loop_
_entity.id
_entity.type
_entity.pdbx_description
1 polymer ?
#
loop_
_entity_poly.entity_id
_entity_poly.type
_entity_poly.pdbx_seq_one_letter_code
_entity_poly.pdbx_strand_id
1 'polypeptide(L)'
;MRRIFRRTLLLLGDAPLLRFAELNPLWHFKFGRPLEQLATLHVRQFFHVAEMVSFLRYCPNLFSLSCGPHILRMSENLPPPLELLSLRSLKIANEQMLPCLTVPRLEQLQISRFITMESATAGMQSLMSRSSCVLQFLSIRVDHATTAQLQDFLHTASSVVRLKLLFGHRPGFESQLQVLRGPDVLPRLQHLEIHDHGVSLYRDLLDMLWTRQLQGPLQSVRIFLSMISLGPSPARIPPDDVMTEFHTLARTGLQLQLITRERGESEFIDHTLLDTFGA
;
A
#
# COMPACT_ATOMS: atom_id res chain seq x y z
N MET A 1 -1.87 -26.44 -2.66
CA MET A 1 -1.19 -25.35 -3.39
C MET A 1 -0.10 -25.97 -4.27
N ARG A 2 -0.34 -26.17 -5.58
CA ARG A 2 0.60 -26.90 -6.48
C ARG A 2 1.63 -25.92 -7.04
N ARG A 3 2.92 -26.15 -6.77
CA ARG A 3 4.06 -25.42 -7.37
C ARG A 3 4.25 -25.87 -8.82
N ILE A 4 4.32 -24.92 -9.74
CA ILE A 4 4.39 -25.18 -11.19
C ILE A 4 5.85 -25.11 -11.67
N PHE A 5 6.33 -26.17 -12.34
CA PHE A 5 7.68 -26.29 -12.91
C PHE A 5 7.72 -25.92 -14.40
N ARG A 6 8.87 -25.41 -14.87
CA ARG A 6 9.25 -24.87 -16.20
C ARG A 6 8.52 -25.36 -17.48
N ARG A 7 8.01 -26.59 -17.56
CA ARG A 7 7.30 -27.13 -18.74
C ARG A 7 5.83 -26.69 -18.84
N THR A 8 5.25 -26.15 -17.78
CA THR A 8 3.81 -25.84 -17.71
C THR A 8 3.44 -24.47 -18.29
N LEU A 9 4.41 -23.61 -18.62
CA LEU A 9 4.12 -22.24 -19.07
C LEU A 9 3.56 -22.14 -20.49
N LEU A 10 4.04 -23.00 -21.39
CA LEU A 10 3.47 -23.13 -22.75
C LEU A 10 2.01 -23.63 -22.69
N LEU A 11 1.65 -24.35 -21.62
CA LEU A 11 0.31 -24.89 -21.40
C LEU A 11 -0.65 -23.93 -20.67
N LEU A 12 -0.18 -22.76 -20.19
CA LEU A 12 -1.09 -21.81 -19.52
C LEU A 12 -2.12 -21.24 -20.49
N GLY A 13 -1.74 -21.04 -21.76
CA GLY A 13 -2.68 -20.63 -22.81
C GLY A 13 -3.76 -21.67 -23.08
N ASP A 14 -3.47 -22.95 -22.84
CA ASP A 14 -4.39 -24.07 -23.04
C ASP A 14 -5.19 -24.43 -21.78
N ALA A 15 -5.07 -23.64 -20.72
CA ALA A 15 -5.80 -23.82 -19.47
C ALA A 15 -6.97 -22.81 -19.36
N PRO A 16 -8.15 -23.07 -19.96
CA PRO A 16 -9.24 -22.10 -20.08
C PRO A 16 -9.86 -21.70 -18.72
N LEU A 17 -9.66 -22.53 -17.69
CA LEU A 17 -10.15 -22.27 -16.33
C LEU A 17 -9.12 -21.58 -15.42
N LEU A 18 -7.92 -21.28 -15.93
CA LEU A 18 -6.86 -20.68 -15.13
C LEU A 18 -7.18 -19.21 -14.80
N ARG A 19 -7.74 -18.96 -13.61
CA ARG A 19 -8.05 -17.59 -13.15
C ARG A 19 -6.94 -16.95 -12.32
N PHE A 20 -6.07 -17.75 -11.74
CA PHE A 20 -4.99 -17.31 -10.85
C PHE A 20 -3.65 -17.91 -11.29
N ALA A 21 -2.61 -17.08 -11.33
CA ALA A 21 -1.25 -17.53 -11.55
C ALA A 21 -0.30 -16.86 -10.58
N GLU A 22 0.62 -17.64 -10.04
CA GLU A 22 1.78 -17.14 -9.30
C GLU A 22 3.05 -17.54 -10.05
N LEU A 23 3.80 -16.54 -10.51
CA LEU A 23 4.95 -16.71 -11.38
C LEU A 23 6.23 -16.25 -10.69
N ASN A 24 7.33 -16.97 -10.94
CA ASN A 24 8.68 -16.49 -10.66
C ASN A 24 9.39 -16.26 -11.99
N PRO A 25 9.60 -15.01 -12.41
CA PRO A 25 9.87 -14.68 -13.81
C PRO A 25 11.37 -14.68 -14.15
N LEU A 26 12.16 -15.56 -13.54
CA LEU A 26 13.50 -15.93 -14.05
C LEU A 26 13.46 -16.57 -15.46
N TRP A 27 12.31 -16.51 -16.13
CA TRP A 27 11.99 -17.18 -17.36
C TRP A 27 11.52 -16.13 -18.36
N HIS A 28 12.23 -16.00 -19.48
CA HIS A 28 11.74 -15.24 -20.62
C HIS A 28 10.43 -15.88 -21.11
N PHE A 29 9.29 -15.25 -20.81
CA PHE A 29 8.01 -15.76 -21.25
C PHE A 29 7.77 -15.35 -22.71
N LYS A 30 7.62 -16.35 -23.57
CA LYS A 30 6.97 -16.18 -24.87
C LYS A 30 5.70 -17.02 -24.82
N PHE A 31 4.54 -16.37 -24.70
CA PHE A 31 3.28 -17.06 -24.85
C PHE A 31 2.88 -17.03 -26.31
N GLY A 32 2.40 -18.17 -26.83
CA GLY A 32 1.86 -18.23 -28.18
C GLY A 32 0.50 -17.57 -28.33
N ARG A 33 -0.20 -17.30 -27.20
CA ARG A 33 -1.56 -16.73 -27.16
C ARG A 33 -1.77 -15.84 -25.93
N PRO A 34 -2.69 -14.86 -25.98
CA PRO A 34 -3.14 -14.13 -24.80
C PRO A 34 -3.77 -15.05 -23.75
N LEU A 35 -3.48 -14.78 -22.48
CA LEU A 35 -4.04 -15.37 -21.26
C LEU A 35 -5.29 -14.59 -20.80
N GLU A 36 -6.30 -14.48 -21.66
CA GLU A 36 -7.53 -13.72 -21.42
C GLU A 36 -8.35 -14.24 -20.24
N GLN A 37 -8.17 -15.50 -19.88
CA GLN A 37 -8.83 -16.11 -18.74
C GLN A 37 -8.26 -15.65 -17.40
N LEU A 38 -7.03 -15.14 -17.37
CA LEU A 38 -6.30 -14.84 -16.15
C LEU A 38 -6.84 -13.56 -15.50
N ALA A 39 -7.37 -13.68 -14.29
CA ALA A 39 -7.93 -12.56 -13.52
C ALA A 39 -6.95 -12.05 -12.47
N THR A 40 -6.18 -12.93 -11.85
CA THR A 40 -5.23 -12.58 -10.78
C THR A 40 -3.84 -13.10 -11.12
N LEU A 41 -2.87 -12.20 -11.04
CA LEU A 41 -1.48 -12.50 -11.31
C LEU A 41 -0.61 -12.01 -10.15
N HIS A 42 0.11 -12.94 -9.54
CA HIS A 42 1.18 -12.64 -8.62
C HIS A 42 2.52 -12.96 -9.27
N VAL A 43 3.44 -12.00 -9.28
CA VAL A 43 4.77 -12.20 -9.81
C VAL A 43 5.83 -11.93 -8.77
N ARG A 44 6.62 -12.95 -8.39
CA ARG A 44 7.52 -12.84 -7.24
C ARG A 44 8.78 -12.02 -7.50
N GLN A 45 9.37 -12.07 -8.69
CA GLN A 45 10.73 -11.52 -8.94
C GLN A 45 10.94 -10.96 -10.35
N PHE A 46 10.35 -9.84 -10.75
CA PHE A 46 10.75 -9.18 -12.00
C PHE A 46 11.89 -8.19 -11.75
N PHE A 47 12.79 -8.05 -12.72
CA PHE A 47 13.93 -7.14 -12.63
C PHE A 47 13.76 -5.88 -13.47
N HIS A 48 12.97 -5.92 -14.55
CA HIS A 48 12.84 -4.81 -15.49
C HIS A 48 11.39 -4.45 -15.79
N VAL A 49 11.09 -3.14 -15.79
CA VAL A 49 9.75 -2.61 -16.09
C VAL A 49 9.31 -2.98 -17.52
N ALA A 50 10.20 -2.87 -18.50
CA ALA A 50 9.89 -3.20 -19.91
C ALA A 50 9.48 -4.66 -20.11
N GLU A 51 10.15 -5.60 -19.44
CA GLU A 51 9.82 -7.02 -19.50
C GLU A 51 8.45 -7.30 -18.86
N MET A 52 8.19 -6.68 -17.71
CA MET A 52 6.89 -6.79 -17.05
C MET A 52 5.77 -6.24 -17.95
N VAL A 53 5.94 -5.06 -18.52
CA VAL A 53 4.93 -4.46 -19.42
C VAL A 53 4.71 -5.34 -20.65
N SER A 54 5.79 -5.89 -21.22
CA SER A 54 5.70 -6.83 -22.35
C SER A 54 4.95 -8.10 -21.97
N PHE A 55 5.16 -8.61 -20.76
CA PHE A 55 4.44 -9.76 -20.22
C PHE A 55 2.94 -9.46 -20.02
N LEU A 56 2.63 -8.30 -19.45
CA LEU A 56 1.25 -7.91 -19.13
C LEU A 56 0.37 -7.74 -20.38
N ARG A 57 0.97 -7.51 -21.56
CA ARG A 57 0.24 -7.53 -22.85
C ARG A 57 -0.45 -8.87 -23.13
N TYR A 58 0.06 -9.96 -22.58
CA TYR A 58 -0.59 -11.27 -22.69
C TYR A 58 -1.73 -11.44 -21.69
N CYS A 59 -1.96 -10.52 -20.76
CA CYS A 59 -2.95 -10.70 -19.70
C CYS A 59 -3.98 -9.54 -19.71
N PRO A 60 -4.76 -9.37 -20.80
CA PRO A 60 -5.57 -8.17 -21.01
C PRO A 60 -6.74 -8.01 -20.02
N ASN A 61 -7.24 -9.12 -19.45
CA ASN A 61 -8.40 -9.13 -18.54
C ASN A 61 -8.00 -9.19 -17.06
N LEU A 62 -6.76 -8.82 -16.72
CA LEU A 62 -6.32 -8.81 -15.33
C LEU A 62 -7.20 -7.89 -14.48
N PHE A 63 -7.67 -8.44 -13.36
CA PHE A 63 -8.38 -7.74 -12.31
C PHE A 63 -7.44 -7.34 -11.16
N SER A 64 -6.49 -8.22 -10.82
CA SER A 64 -5.52 -7.98 -9.75
C SER A 64 -4.11 -8.36 -10.19
N LEU A 65 -3.17 -7.45 -9.94
CA LEU A 65 -1.74 -7.61 -10.19
C LEU A 65 -0.96 -7.36 -8.90
N SER A 66 -0.13 -8.32 -8.52
CA SER A 66 0.85 -8.17 -7.44
C SER A 66 2.25 -8.43 -7.99
N CYS A 67 3.14 -7.46 -7.83
CA CYS A 67 4.55 -7.57 -8.15
C CYS A 67 5.32 -7.65 -6.82
N GLY A 68 6.06 -8.73 -6.64
CA GLY A 68 6.81 -9.07 -5.44
C GLY A 68 7.92 -8.06 -5.15
N PRO A 69 8.58 -8.18 -3.99
CA PRO A 69 9.27 -7.08 -3.30
C PRO A 69 10.57 -6.61 -3.96
N HIS A 70 10.98 -7.20 -5.07
CA HIS A 70 12.21 -6.82 -5.76
C HIS A 70 12.02 -5.49 -6.48
N ILE A 71 13.00 -4.60 -6.31
CA ILE A 71 13.02 -3.29 -6.98
C ILE A 71 13.12 -3.55 -8.48
N LEU A 72 12.06 -3.21 -9.20
CA LEU A 72 12.10 -3.14 -10.65
C LEU A 72 13.07 -2.04 -11.04
N ARG A 73 14.00 -2.33 -11.93
CA ARG A 73 14.88 -1.35 -12.53
C ARG A 73 14.23 -0.81 -13.79
N MET A 74 14.14 0.52 -13.89
CA MET A 74 13.85 1.18 -15.16
C MET A 74 14.94 0.81 -16.17
N SER A 75 14.50 0.42 -17.36
CA SER A 75 15.33 0.46 -18.56
C SER A 75 15.56 1.91 -18.97
N GLU A 76 16.65 2.18 -19.71
CA GLU A 76 16.95 3.51 -20.25
C GLU A 76 15.80 4.08 -21.08
N ASN A 77 15.03 3.22 -21.74
CA ASN A 77 13.82 3.57 -22.46
C ASN A 77 12.59 3.01 -21.75
N LEU A 78 11.65 3.88 -21.38
CA LEU A 78 10.34 3.47 -20.87
C LEU A 78 9.51 2.86 -22.01
N PRO A 79 8.87 1.69 -21.80
CA PRO A 79 7.91 1.18 -22.76
C PRO A 79 6.72 2.15 -22.89
N PRO A 80 6.03 2.19 -24.05
CA PRO A 80 4.80 2.94 -24.18
C PRO A 80 3.77 2.45 -23.15
N PRO A 81 2.88 3.33 -22.64
CA PRO A 81 1.87 2.96 -21.65
C PRO A 81 1.02 1.77 -22.12
N LEU A 82 0.77 0.84 -21.21
CA LEU A 82 -0.10 -0.31 -21.41
C LEU A 82 -1.45 -0.07 -20.76
N GLU A 83 -2.51 -0.28 -21.53
CA GLU A 83 -3.88 -0.24 -21.05
C GLU A 83 -4.28 -1.57 -20.41
N LEU A 84 -4.73 -1.51 -19.15
CA LEU A 84 -5.28 -2.65 -18.42
C LEU A 84 -6.67 -2.26 -17.91
N LEU A 85 -7.66 -2.33 -18.80
CA LEU A 85 -9.02 -1.79 -18.61
C LEU A 85 -9.80 -2.43 -17.46
N SER A 86 -9.47 -3.68 -17.11
CA SER A 86 -10.14 -4.45 -16.05
C SER A 86 -9.45 -4.37 -14.70
N LEU A 87 -8.24 -3.80 -14.63
CA LEU A 87 -7.41 -3.86 -13.43
C LEU A 87 -7.98 -2.95 -12.34
N ARG A 88 -8.31 -3.55 -11.20
CA ARG A 88 -8.84 -2.83 -10.02
C ARG A 88 -7.87 -2.78 -8.85
N SER A 89 -6.96 -3.75 -8.75
CA SER A 89 -6.00 -3.87 -7.66
C SER A 89 -4.58 -3.98 -8.22
N LEU A 90 -3.73 -3.02 -7.84
CA LEU A 90 -2.32 -3.01 -8.20
C LEU A 90 -1.45 -2.97 -6.94
N LYS A 91 -0.61 -3.98 -6.75
CA LYS A 91 0.43 -4.02 -5.74
C LYS A 91 1.79 -4.08 -6.42
N ILE A 92 2.65 -3.11 -6.16
CA ILE A 92 3.98 -3.01 -6.76
C ILE A 92 5.06 -2.82 -5.71
N ALA A 93 6.28 -3.25 -6.03
CA ALA A 93 7.43 -3.01 -5.18
C ALA A 93 7.82 -1.53 -5.15
N ASN A 94 7.81 -0.87 -6.31
CA ASN A 94 8.18 0.54 -6.46
C ASN A 94 7.33 1.26 -7.52
N GLU A 95 7.44 2.59 -7.53
CA GLU A 95 6.65 3.50 -8.34
C GLU A 95 6.98 3.47 -9.85
N GLN A 96 8.08 2.81 -10.25
CA GLN A 96 8.59 2.91 -11.62
C GLN A 96 7.67 2.28 -12.69
N MET A 97 6.70 1.46 -12.27
CA MET A 97 5.68 0.95 -13.18
C MET A 97 4.58 1.96 -13.49
N LEU A 98 4.32 2.94 -12.61
CA LEU A 98 3.17 3.84 -12.73
C LEU A 98 3.15 4.63 -14.05
N PRO A 99 4.27 5.16 -14.57
CA PRO A 99 4.29 5.86 -15.86
C PRO A 99 3.94 4.98 -17.07
N CYS A 100 4.05 3.65 -16.93
CA CYS A 100 3.86 2.70 -18.03
C CYS A 100 2.45 2.08 -18.06
N LEU A 101 1.53 2.54 -17.22
CA LEU A 101 0.20 1.95 -17.09
C LEU A 101 -0.91 2.97 -17.31
N THR A 102 -1.99 2.51 -17.92
CA THR A 102 -3.28 3.20 -18.02
C THR A 102 -4.36 2.25 -17.49
N VAL A 103 -4.92 2.58 -16.33
CA VAL A 103 -5.74 1.66 -15.51
C VAL A 103 -7.01 2.37 -15.03
N PRO A 104 -7.98 2.62 -15.92
CA PRO A 104 -9.12 3.50 -15.64
C PRO A 104 -10.06 3.02 -14.53
N ARG A 105 -9.98 1.74 -14.16
CA ARG A 105 -10.79 1.13 -13.11
C ARG A 105 -10.00 0.83 -11.83
N LEU A 106 -8.81 1.42 -11.67
CA LEU A 106 -7.99 1.18 -10.48
C LEU A 106 -8.67 1.74 -9.23
N GLU A 107 -8.93 0.85 -8.27
CA GLU A 107 -9.55 1.17 -6.98
C GLU A 107 -8.55 1.05 -5.83
N GLN A 108 -7.57 0.16 -5.96
CA GLN A 108 -6.62 -0.17 -4.90
C GLN A 108 -5.18 -0.12 -5.42
N LEU A 109 -4.35 0.67 -4.75
CA LEU A 109 -2.93 0.81 -5.05
C LEU A 109 -2.10 0.59 -3.80
N GLN A 110 -1.16 -0.35 -3.88
CA GLN A 110 -0.16 -0.58 -2.86
C GLN A 110 1.24 -0.45 -3.44
N ILE A 111 2.05 0.43 -2.85
CA ILE A 111 3.46 0.63 -3.22
C ILE A 111 4.32 0.30 -2.01
N SER A 112 5.14 -0.74 -2.14
CA SER A 112 5.86 -1.32 -1.00
C SER A 112 7.13 -0.54 -0.61
N ARG A 113 7.68 0.23 -1.55
CA ARG A 113 8.91 1.02 -1.40
C ARG A 113 8.93 2.11 -2.45
N PHE A 114 9.49 3.26 -2.12
CA PHE A 114 9.79 4.30 -3.10
C PHE A 114 11.28 4.34 -3.38
N ILE A 115 11.68 4.67 -4.62
CA ILE A 115 13.07 5.05 -4.89
C ILE A 115 13.30 6.45 -4.35
N THR A 116 12.44 7.39 -4.76
CA THR A 116 12.30 8.72 -4.15
C THR A 116 10.83 9.11 -4.11
N MET A 117 10.45 9.96 -3.16
CA MET A 117 9.07 10.47 -3.10
C MET A 117 8.75 11.37 -4.29
N GLU A 118 9.71 12.14 -4.80
CA GLU A 118 9.50 12.99 -5.99
C GLU A 118 9.17 12.16 -7.23
N SER A 119 9.91 11.06 -7.45
CA SER A 119 9.62 10.07 -8.49
C SER A 119 8.23 9.46 -8.30
N ALA A 120 7.87 9.12 -7.07
CA ALA A 120 6.55 8.59 -6.74
C ALA A 120 5.42 9.56 -7.03
N THR A 121 5.58 10.83 -6.67
CA THR A 121 4.62 11.90 -6.95
C THR A 121 4.45 12.10 -8.45
N ALA A 122 5.54 12.20 -9.20
CA ALA A 122 5.48 12.32 -10.66
C ALA A 122 4.81 11.09 -11.30
N GLY A 123 5.16 9.89 -10.85
CA GLY A 123 4.55 8.63 -11.32
C GLY A 123 3.05 8.57 -11.03
N MET A 124 2.62 9.00 -9.85
CA MET A 124 1.21 9.05 -9.47
C MET A 124 0.45 10.10 -10.29
N GLN A 125 0.97 11.32 -10.44
CA GLN A 125 0.36 12.34 -11.31
C GLN A 125 0.17 11.84 -12.74
N SER A 126 1.21 11.18 -13.27
CA SER A 126 1.20 10.57 -14.60
C SER A 126 0.12 9.48 -14.72
N LEU A 127 0.01 8.62 -13.71
CA LEU A 127 -1.03 7.59 -13.64
C LEU A 127 -2.43 8.19 -13.59
N MET A 128 -2.66 9.16 -12.69
CA MET A 128 -3.96 9.76 -12.43
C MET A 128 -4.47 10.53 -13.64
N SER A 129 -3.60 11.30 -14.31
CA SER A 129 -3.94 12.04 -15.53
C SER A 129 -4.33 11.14 -16.70
N ARG A 130 -3.60 10.03 -16.92
CA ARG A 130 -3.93 9.09 -18.00
C ARG A 130 -5.12 8.20 -17.69
N SER A 131 -5.23 7.73 -16.45
CA SER A 131 -6.21 6.72 -16.07
C SER A 131 -7.55 7.33 -15.67
N SER A 132 -7.56 8.56 -15.14
CA SER A 132 -8.77 9.20 -14.57
C SER A 132 -9.50 8.27 -13.59
N CYS A 133 -8.76 7.42 -12.88
CA CYS A 133 -9.32 6.43 -11.96
C CYS A 133 -9.71 7.06 -10.62
N VAL A 134 -10.68 6.47 -9.94
CA VAL A 134 -11.09 6.86 -8.59
C VAL A 134 -10.45 5.90 -7.58
N LEU A 135 -9.25 6.26 -7.12
CA LEU A 135 -8.52 5.44 -6.16
C LEU A 135 -9.20 5.50 -4.79
N GLN A 136 -9.63 4.35 -4.27
CA GLN A 136 -10.33 4.24 -2.98
C GLN A 136 -9.38 3.83 -1.85
N PHE A 137 -8.42 2.95 -2.14
CA PHE A 137 -7.45 2.45 -1.18
C PHE A 137 -6.03 2.74 -1.64
N LEU A 138 -5.25 3.35 -0.75
CA LEU A 138 -3.83 3.62 -0.94
C LEU A 138 -3.04 3.03 0.22
N SER A 139 -2.03 2.21 -0.09
CA SER A 139 -1.07 1.71 0.88
C SER A 139 0.34 2.05 0.45
N ILE A 140 1.08 2.74 1.30
CA ILE A 140 2.43 3.19 0.98
C ILE A 140 3.37 2.94 2.15
N ARG A 141 4.61 2.60 1.84
CA ARG A 141 5.69 2.66 2.82
C ARG A 141 6.38 4.02 2.74
N VAL A 142 6.44 4.72 3.86
CA VAL A 142 7.05 6.04 3.97
C VAL A 142 8.46 5.87 4.55
N ASP A 143 9.43 5.65 3.66
CA ASP A 143 10.84 5.61 4.00
C ASP A 143 11.50 6.91 3.51
N HIS A 144 12.13 7.68 4.40
CA HIS A 144 12.98 8.85 4.06
C HIS A 144 12.29 10.02 3.34
N ALA A 145 10.97 10.18 3.47
CA ALA A 145 10.24 11.33 2.94
C ALA A 145 10.42 12.58 3.84
N THR A 146 10.33 13.78 3.28
CA THR A 146 9.99 14.97 4.08
C THR A 146 8.47 15.12 4.21
N THR A 147 7.99 15.89 5.17
CA THR A 147 6.55 16.17 5.32
C THR A 147 5.97 16.80 4.05
N ALA A 148 6.68 17.73 3.42
CA ALA A 148 6.25 18.37 2.16
C ALA A 148 6.16 17.36 1.01
N GLN A 149 7.16 16.49 0.84
CA GLN A 149 7.14 15.46 -0.20
C GLN A 149 5.98 14.47 -0.02
N LEU A 150 5.67 14.09 1.22
CA LEU A 150 4.52 13.25 1.51
C LEU A 150 3.21 14.00 1.22
N GLN A 151 3.13 15.28 1.56
CA GLN A 151 1.97 16.13 1.28
C GLN A 151 1.66 16.20 -0.21
N ASP A 152 2.68 16.52 -1.02
CA ASP A 152 2.56 16.62 -2.47
C ASP A 152 2.10 15.29 -3.06
N PHE A 153 2.66 14.17 -2.58
CA PHE A 153 2.24 12.84 -2.99
C PHE A 153 0.77 12.57 -2.67
N LEU A 154 0.33 12.82 -1.43
CA LEU A 154 -1.05 12.54 -1.01
C LEU A 154 -2.09 13.43 -1.71
N HIS A 155 -1.73 14.66 -2.07
CA HIS A 155 -2.60 15.56 -2.85
C HIS A 155 -2.98 14.99 -4.22
N THR A 156 -2.11 14.16 -4.81
CA THR A 156 -2.40 13.50 -6.10
C THR A 156 -3.46 12.41 -6.00
N ALA A 157 -3.79 11.95 -4.78
CA ALA A 157 -4.69 10.84 -4.50
C ALA A 157 -5.92 11.28 -3.70
N SER A 158 -6.49 12.46 -4.00
CA SER A 158 -7.57 13.09 -3.24
C SER A 158 -8.87 12.27 -3.12
N SER A 159 -9.07 11.26 -3.99
CA SER A 159 -10.23 10.36 -3.94
C SER A 159 -10.14 9.28 -2.86
N VAL A 160 -8.97 9.10 -2.23
CA VAL A 160 -8.72 8.00 -1.29
C VAL A 160 -9.63 8.09 -0.07
N VAL A 161 -10.28 6.96 0.23
CA VAL A 161 -11.16 6.76 1.38
C VAL A 161 -10.44 5.96 2.47
N ARG A 162 -9.49 5.10 2.08
CA ARG A 162 -8.76 4.21 2.97
C ARG A 162 -7.26 4.37 2.76
N LEU A 163 -6.54 4.81 3.78
CA LEU A 163 -5.09 4.99 3.75
C LEU A 163 -4.41 4.01 4.70
N LYS A 164 -3.36 3.34 4.21
CA LYS A 164 -2.46 2.52 5.02
C LYS A 164 -1.03 3.03 4.90
N LEU A 165 -0.50 3.57 5.99
CA LEU A 165 0.88 4.03 6.09
C LEU A 165 1.72 2.97 6.80
N LEU A 166 2.84 2.61 6.19
CA LEU A 166 3.86 1.78 6.81
C LEU A 166 5.12 2.62 7.01
N PHE A 167 5.51 2.82 8.26
CA PHE A 167 6.74 3.55 8.58
C PHE A 167 7.90 2.57 8.73
N GLY A 168 9.09 3.01 8.34
CA GLY A 168 10.33 2.24 8.53
C GLY A 168 10.83 2.28 9.98
N HIS A 169 12.00 1.69 10.24
CA HIS A 169 12.58 1.58 11.59
C HIS A 169 13.34 2.83 12.09
N ARG A 170 13.02 4.02 11.57
CA ARG A 170 13.73 5.26 11.94
C ARG A 170 12.90 6.14 12.87
N PRO A 171 13.53 6.83 13.83
CA PRO A 171 12.84 7.81 14.68
C PRO A 171 12.44 9.06 13.88
N GLY A 172 11.34 9.71 14.27
CA GLY A 172 10.94 11.04 13.78
C GLY A 172 9.88 11.08 12.67
N PHE A 173 9.24 9.96 12.36
CA PHE A 173 8.17 9.89 11.36
C PHE A 173 6.85 10.54 11.81
N GLU A 174 6.71 10.84 13.09
CA GLU A 174 5.50 11.45 13.65
C GLU A 174 5.26 12.87 13.09
N SER A 175 6.33 13.59 12.76
CA SER A 175 6.25 14.89 12.07
C SER A 175 5.67 14.80 10.66
N GLN A 176 5.74 13.63 10.01
CA GLN A 176 5.13 13.41 8.70
C GLN A 176 3.64 13.14 8.82
N LEU A 177 3.19 12.52 9.93
CA LEU A 177 1.75 12.28 10.16
C LEU A 177 0.96 13.59 10.27
N GLN A 178 1.60 14.69 10.69
CA GLN A 178 0.99 16.02 10.72
C GLN A 178 0.44 16.47 9.36
N VAL A 179 0.93 15.90 8.25
CA VAL A 179 0.38 16.17 6.92
C VAL A 179 -1.11 15.82 6.81
N LEU A 180 -1.55 14.82 7.57
CA LEU A 180 -2.95 14.35 7.56
C LEU A 180 -3.88 15.23 8.40
N ARG A 181 -3.33 16.20 9.15
CA ARG A 181 -4.09 17.11 10.00
C ARG A 181 -5.01 18.01 9.18
N GLY A 182 -4.53 18.49 8.03
CA GLY A 182 -5.25 19.44 7.18
C GLY A 182 -6.43 18.78 6.45
N PRO A 183 -7.58 19.47 6.32
CA PRO A 183 -8.75 18.92 5.67
C PRO A 183 -8.57 18.73 4.16
N ASP A 184 -7.66 19.50 3.57
CA ASP A 184 -7.37 19.52 2.13
C ASP A 184 -6.59 18.27 1.68
N VAL A 185 -5.84 17.65 2.58
CA VAL A 185 -5.07 16.42 2.28
C VAL A 185 -5.97 15.22 2.50
N LEU A 186 -6.34 14.54 1.42
CA LEU A 186 -7.27 13.40 1.42
C LEU A 186 -8.64 13.73 2.06
N PRO A 187 -9.42 14.65 1.48
CA PRO A 187 -10.67 15.14 2.07
C PRO A 187 -11.74 14.05 2.28
N ARG A 188 -11.61 12.90 1.61
CA ARG A 188 -12.53 11.77 1.69
C ARG A 188 -12.06 10.65 2.62
N LEU A 189 -10.97 10.85 3.35
CA LEU A 189 -10.38 9.81 4.19
C LEU A 189 -11.32 9.42 5.34
N GLN A 190 -11.76 8.15 5.34
CA GLN A 190 -12.62 7.57 6.37
C GLN A 190 -11.89 6.55 7.24
N HIS A 191 -10.91 5.83 6.66
CA HIS A 191 -10.19 4.79 7.38
C HIS A 191 -8.68 5.00 7.27
N LEU A 192 -8.03 5.07 8.43
CA LEU A 192 -6.59 5.25 8.54
C LEU A 192 -5.97 4.04 9.25
N GLU A 193 -4.96 3.45 8.63
CA GLU A 193 -4.17 2.38 9.20
C GLU A 193 -2.70 2.80 9.27
N ILE A 194 -2.13 2.82 10.47
CA ILE A 194 -0.74 3.22 10.74
C ILE A 194 0.01 2.00 11.23
N HIS A 195 1.06 1.62 10.53
CA HIS A 195 2.02 0.61 10.99
C HIS A 195 3.30 1.33 11.37
N ASP A 196 3.58 1.38 12.66
CA ASP A 196 4.77 2.03 13.19
C ASP A 196 5.60 1.05 14.03
N HIS A 197 6.92 1.23 13.94
CA HIS A 197 7.94 0.50 14.69
C HIS A 197 8.47 1.27 15.90
N GLY A 198 7.98 2.48 16.19
CA GLY A 198 8.36 3.19 17.40
C GLY A 198 7.68 4.54 17.60
N VAL A 199 6.38 4.56 17.92
CA VAL A 199 5.71 5.81 18.32
C VAL A 199 6.34 6.30 19.62
N SER A 200 6.94 7.49 19.56
CA SER A 200 7.41 8.23 20.75
C SER A 200 6.57 9.47 21.02
N LEU A 201 5.79 9.93 20.04
CA LEU A 201 5.02 11.17 20.08
C LEU A 201 3.51 10.94 19.89
N TYR A 202 2.90 10.20 20.82
CA TYR A 202 1.45 9.94 20.80
C TYR A 202 0.59 11.21 20.82
N ARG A 203 1.08 12.29 21.43
CA ARG A 203 0.35 13.56 21.53
C ARG A 203 0.15 14.22 20.17
N ASP A 204 1.17 14.18 19.31
CA ASP A 204 1.08 14.71 17.94
C ASP A 204 0.07 13.91 17.10
N LEU A 205 0.07 12.59 17.27
CA LEU A 205 -0.92 11.71 16.65
C LEU A 205 -2.34 12.04 17.14
N LEU A 206 -2.54 12.19 18.45
CA LEU A 206 -3.83 12.57 19.04
C LEU A 206 -4.33 13.91 18.52
N ASP A 207 -3.49 14.95 18.46
CA ASP A 207 -3.85 16.27 17.93
C ASP A 207 -4.27 16.20 16.46
N MET A 208 -3.54 15.42 15.66
CA MET A 208 -3.90 15.17 14.26
C MET A 208 -5.25 14.47 14.14
N LEU A 209 -5.48 13.40 14.91
CA LEU A 209 -6.74 12.65 14.88
C LEU A 209 -7.93 13.49 15.36
N TRP A 210 -7.76 14.28 16.43
CA TRP A 210 -8.79 15.21 16.91
C TRP A 210 -9.16 16.24 15.84
N THR A 211 -8.16 16.90 15.25
CA THR A 211 -8.38 17.88 14.21
C THR A 211 -9.13 17.24 13.03
N ARG A 212 -8.72 16.03 12.62
CA ARG A 212 -9.32 15.37 11.47
C ARG A 212 -10.74 14.86 11.73
N GLN A 213 -11.02 14.41 12.95
CA GLN A 213 -12.35 13.99 13.37
C GLN A 213 -13.33 15.17 13.38
N LEU A 214 -12.88 16.34 13.84
CA LEU A 214 -13.71 17.55 13.88
C LEU A 214 -14.01 18.13 12.50
N GLN A 215 -13.13 17.91 11.52
CA GLN A 215 -13.18 18.57 10.21
C GLN A 215 -13.51 17.63 9.04
N GLY A 216 -13.56 16.32 9.25
CA GLY A 216 -13.58 15.35 8.17
C GLY A 216 -14.33 14.07 8.49
N PRO A 217 -14.49 13.18 7.50
CA PRO A 217 -15.31 11.98 7.61
C PRO A 217 -14.55 10.81 8.25
N LEU A 218 -13.57 11.06 9.12
CA LEU A 218 -12.77 9.99 9.71
C LEU A 218 -13.67 9.09 10.59
N GLN A 219 -13.72 7.80 10.29
CA GLN A 219 -14.60 6.84 10.95
C GLN A 219 -13.82 5.81 11.75
N SER A 220 -12.66 5.36 11.25
CA SER A 220 -11.85 4.37 11.94
C SER A 220 -10.37 4.62 11.82
N VAL A 221 -9.64 4.35 12.90
CA VAL A 221 -8.19 4.42 12.97
C VAL A 221 -7.65 3.14 13.59
N ARG A 222 -6.71 2.49 12.90
CA ARG A 222 -5.98 1.33 13.42
C ARG A 222 -4.51 1.66 13.52
N ILE A 223 -3.95 1.53 14.71
CA ILE A 223 -2.53 1.80 14.97
C ILE A 223 -1.88 0.49 15.40
N PHE A 224 -0.94 0.02 14.58
CA PHE A 224 -0.14 -1.16 14.84
C PHE A 224 1.22 -0.73 15.37
N LEU A 225 1.47 -1.02 16.64
CA LEU A 225 2.70 -0.74 17.37
C LEU A 225 3.56 -2.02 17.36
N SER A 226 4.55 -2.08 16.46
CA SER A 226 5.36 -3.29 16.26
C SER A 226 6.70 -3.21 16.99
N MET A 227 7.08 -4.26 17.74
CA MET A 227 8.41 -4.39 18.36
C MET A 227 9.41 -5.10 17.44
N ILE A 228 10.70 -4.69 17.48
CA ILE A 228 11.79 -5.39 16.78
C ILE A 228 12.65 -6.22 17.75
N SER A 229 12.62 -5.96 19.06
CA SER A 229 13.50 -6.64 20.01
C SER A 229 12.73 -7.58 20.94
N LEU A 230 13.03 -8.88 20.83
CA LEU A 230 12.90 -9.85 21.93
C LEU A 230 13.88 -9.42 23.04
N GLY A 231 13.42 -8.59 23.96
CA GLY A 231 14.20 -8.09 25.10
C GLY A 231 13.26 -7.62 26.21
N PRO A 232 13.75 -7.36 27.42
CA PRO A 232 12.92 -7.08 28.60
C PRO A 232 12.22 -5.72 28.57
N SER A 233 12.28 -4.98 27.45
CA SER A 233 11.50 -3.76 27.29
C SER A 233 10.06 -4.15 26.94
N PRO A 234 9.07 -3.85 27.81
CA PRO A 234 7.68 -4.10 27.49
C PRO A 234 7.29 -3.37 26.20
N ALA A 235 6.27 -3.87 25.50
CA ALA A 235 5.60 -3.13 24.44
C ALA A 235 5.44 -1.66 24.89
N ARG A 236 5.76 -0.70 24.01
CA ARG A 236 5.61 0.74 24.31
C ARG A 236 4.13 1.09 24.38
N ILE A 237 3.47 0.65 25.45
CA ILE A 237 2.11 1.01 25.78
C ILE A 237 2.11 2.54 25.95
N PRO A 238 1.14 3.26 25.35
CA PRO A 238 1.04 4.68 25.60
C PRO A 238 0.90 4.96 27.11
N PRO A 239 1.49 6.04 27.64
CA PRO A 239 1.27 6.47 29.02
C PRO A 239 -0.22 6.58 29.37
N ASP A 240 -0.59 6.42 30.64
CA ASP A 240 -2.00 6.39 31.08
C ASP A 240 -2.79 7.67 30.72
N ASP A 241 -2.13 8.83 30.77
CA ASP A 241 -2.70 10.11 30.34
C ASP A 241 -3.02 10.11 28.85
N VAL A 242 -2.12 9.56 28.03
CA VAL A 242 -2.32 9.39 26.58
C VAL A 242 -3.42 8.37 26.29
N MET A 243 -3.45 7.25 27.01
CA MET A 243 -4.53 6.26 26.89
C MET A 243 -5.90 6.87 27.22
N THR A 244 -5.97 7.71 28.24
CA THR A 244 -7.19 8.45 28.60
C THR A 244 -7.66 9.36 27.47
N GLU A 245 -6.73 10.05 26.80
CA GLU A 245 -7.05 10.88 25.62
C GLU A 245 -7.54 10.03 24.44
N PHE A 246 -6.93 8.87 24.17
CA PHE A 246 -7.42 7.93 23.16
C PHE A 246 -8.84 7.43 23.46
N HIS A 247 -9.15 7.09 24.71
CA HIS A 247 -10.50 6.74 25.13
C HIS A 247 -11.49 7.89 24.95
N THR A 248 -11.07 9.12 25.25
CA THR A 248 -11.90 10.31 25.07
C THR A 248 -12.21 10.53 23.59
N LEU A 249 -11.21 10.37 22.72
CA LEU A 249 -11.39 10.45 21.27
C LEU A 249 -12.33 9.33 20.77
N ALA A 250 -12.19 8.09 21.25
CA ALA A 250 -13.08 6.99 20.87
C ALA A 250 -14.56 7.26 21.22
N ARG A 251 -14.83 7.96 22.33
CA ARG A 251 -16.19 8.35 22.74
C ARG A 251 -16.85 9.36 21.80
N THR A 252 -16.10 9.99 20.90
CA THR A 252 -16.67 10.86 19.84
C THR A 252 -17.34 10.07 18.70
N GLY A 253 -17.28 8.74 18.74
CA GLY A 253 -17.77 7.85 17.68
C GLY A 253 -16.67 7.39 16.72
N LEU A 254 -15.42 7.80 16.94
CA LEU A 254 -14.27 7.29 16.18
C LEU A 254 -13.96 5.85 16.59
N GLN A 255 -14.00 4.90 15.64
CA GLN A 255 -13.57 3.52 15.87
C GLN A 255 -12.04 3.45 15.94
N LEU A 256 -11.50 3.54 17.15
CA LEU A 256 -10.07 3.53 17.40
C LEU A 256 -9.62 2.15 17.90
N GLN A 257 -8.60 1.58 17.25
CA GLN A 257 -7.95 0.33 17.67
C GLN A 257 -6.44 0.56 17.79
N LEU A 258 -5.89 0.36 18.98
CA LEU A 258 -4.46 0.23 19.22
C LEU A 258 -4.10 -1.25 19.33
N ILE A 259 -3.18 -1.71 18.50
CA ILE A 259 -2.78 -3.12 18.37
C ILE A 259 -1.27 -3.18 18.60
N THR A 260 -0.82 -3.91 19.61
CA THR A 260 0.59 -4.22 19.81
C THR A 260 0.93 -5.51 19.08
N ARG A 261 2.06 -5.51 18.39
CA ARG A 261 2.60 -6.65 17.67
C ARG A 261 3.89 -7.11 18.31
N GLU A 262 3.86 -8.31 18.88
CA GLU A 262 5.07 -8.99 19.32
C GLU A 262 5.59 -9.88 18.19
N ARG A 263 6.88 -9.75 17.87
CA ARG A 263 7.55 -10.60 16.89
C ARG A 263 7.90 -11.92 17.57
N GLY A 264 7.14 -12.97 17.31
CA GLY A 264 7.49 -14.35 17.66
C GLY A 264 8.57 -14.92 16.73
N GLU A 265 9.09 -16.11 17.05
CA GLU A 265 10.16 -16.78 16.29
C GLU A 265 9.80 -17.09 14.83
N SER A 266 8.52 -17.05 14.46
CA SER A 266 8.06 -17.29 13.08
C SER A 266 6.82 -16.48 12.62
N GLU A 267 6.06 -15.86 13.53
CA GLU A 267 4.85 -15.07 13.21
C GLU A 267 4.69 -13.87 14.17
N PHE A 268 3.95 -12.84 13.75
CA PHE A 268 3.55 -11.74 14.63
C PHE A 268 2.28 -12.14 15.42
N ILE A 269 2.27 -11.92 16.73
CA ILE A 269 1.09 -12.07 17.57
C ILE A 269 0.49 -10.68 17.81
N ASP A 270 -0.77 -10.50 17.40
CA ASP A 270 -1.51 -9.24 17.55
C ASP A 270 -2.23 -9.24 18.91
N HIS A 271 -1.84 -8.34 19.80
CA HIS A 271 -2.55 -8.04 21.05
C HIS A 271 -3.32 -6.73 20.87
N THR A 272 -4.65 -6.79 20.97
CA THR A 272 -5.48 -5.58 20.86
C THR A 272 -5.55 -4.93 22.25
N LEU A 273 -5.07 -3.69 22.35
CA LEU A 273 -5.08 -2.90 23.60
C LEU A 273 -6.37 -2.09 23.77
N LEU A 274 -7.06 -1.79 22.67
CA LEU A 274 -8.39 -1.18 22.67
C LEU A 274 -9.35 -2.09 21.93
N ASP A 275 -10.23 -2.75 22.69
CA ASP A 275 -11.40 -3.40 22.11
C ASP A 275 -12.21 -2.36 21.34
N THR A 276 -12.69 -2.77 20.18
CA THR A 276 -13.49 -1.95 19.26
C THR A 276 -14.64 -1.27 20.02
N PHE A 277 -14.48 0.00 20.39
CA PHE A 277 -15.55 0.78 20.98
C PHE A 277 -16.43 1.33 19.86
N GLY A 278 -17.49 0.60 19.56
CA GLY A 278 -18.57 1.05 18.70
C GLY A 278 -19.85 0.36 19.14
N ALA A 279 -20.76 1.14 19.74
CA ALA A 279 -22.16 0.75 19.89
C ALA A 279 -22.84 0.71 18.51
#